data_AF-A0A075MRR3-F1
#
_entry.id   AF-A0A075MRR3-F1
#
_cell.length_a   1.000
_cell.length_b   1.000
_cell.length_c   1.000
_cell.angle_alpha   90.00
_cell.angle_beta   90.00
_cell.angle_gamma   90.00
#
_symmetry.space_group_name_H-M   'P 1'
#
loop_
_entity.id
_entity.type
_entity.pdbx_description
1 polymer ?
#
loop_
_entity_poly.entity_id
_entity_poly.type
_entity_poly.pdbx_seq_one_letter_code
_entity_poly.pdbx_strand_id
1 'polypeptide(L)'
;MLEGEYSVRYGEKTVLAKAGDFVFIPKETPHNYQSGPEGGKVLVISPASLERYFADVASVLKERPITWEMEQEIARKYGQEFLDGLKHRGQ
;
A
#
# COMPACT_ATOMS: atom_id res chain seq x y z
N MET A 1 -1.91 11.43 -8.58
CA MET A 1 -1.48 12.13 -7.36
C MET A 1 -2.24 13.44 -7.24
N LEU A 2 -2.75 13.77 -6.06
CA LEU A 2 -3.53 15.01 -5.85
C LEU A 2 -2.67 16.11 -5.24
N GLU A 3 -1.86 15.80 -4.22
CA GLU A 3 -0.99 16.74 -3.50
C GLU A 3 0.30 16.04 -3.06
N GLY A 4 1.39 16.80 -2.90
CA GLY A 4 2.69 16.29 -2.47
C GLY A 4 3.48 15.55 -3.56
N GLU A 5 4.61 14.97 -3.15
CA GLU A 5 5.46 14.13 -4.00
C GLU A 5 5.53 12.71 -3.42
N TYR A 6 5.55 11.71 -4.29
CA TYR A 6 5.60 10.29 -3.93
C TYR A 6 6.71 9.59 -4.70
N SER A 7 7.57 8.87 -3.98
CA SER A 7 8.45 7.86 -4.60
C SER A 7 7.64 6.58 -4.78
N VAL A 8 7.43 6.16 -6.02
CA VAL A 8 6.71 4.91 -6.34
C VAL A 8 7.70 3.92 -6.94
N ARG A 9 7.87 2.77 -6.29
CA ARG A 9 8.65 1.65 -6.80
C ARG A 9 7.72 0.63 -7.43
N TYR A 10 8.03 0.18 -8.64
CA TYR A 10 7.30 -0.89 -9.32
C TYR A 10 8.25 -1.74 -10.18
N GLY A 11 8.32 -3.03 -9.89
CA GLY A 11 9.40 -3.88 -10.39
C GLY A 11 10.76 -3.29 -10.05
N GLU A 12 11.62 -3.11 -11.06
CA GLU A 12 12.96 -2.52 -10.93
C GLU A 12 12.99 -0.99 -11.10
N LYS A 13 11.84 -0.36 -11.34
CA LYS A 13 11.73 1.06 -11.63
C LYS A 13 11.29 1.84 -10.40
N THR A 14 11.83 3.04 -10.26
CA THR A 14 11.37 4.04 -9.30
C THR A 14 11.04 5.32 -10.04
N VAL A 15 9.87 5.90 -9.76
CA VAL A 15 9.44 7.19 -10.30
C VAL A 15 9.09 8.14 -9.17
N LEU A 16 9.49 9.40 -9.30
CA LEU A 16 9.04 10.48 -8.43
C LEU A 16 7.78 11.10 -9.05
N ALA A 17 6.62 10.76 -8.51
CA ALA A 17 5.33 11.25 -8.97
C ALA A 17 4.91 12.50 -8.19
N LYS A 18 4.45 13.54 -8.90
CA LYS A 18 4.04 14.84 -8.34
C LYS A 18 2.55 15.06 -8.56
N ALA A 19 1.99 16.09 -7.93
CA ALA A 19 0.59 16.49 -8.15
C ALA A 19 0.25 16.59 -9.66
N GLY A 20 -0.83 15.92 -10.07
CA GLY A 20 -1.22 15.79 -11.49
C GLY A 20 -0.76 14.50 -12.16
N ASP A 21 0.30 13.84 -11.69
CA ASP A 21 0.80 12.61 -12.29
C ASP A 21 -0.13 11.42 -12.02
N PHE A 22 -0.15 10.46 -12.96
CA PHE A 22 -0.82 9.18 -12.83
C PHE A 22 0.18 8.03 -12.98
N VAL A 23 0.17 7.10 -12.03
CA VAL A 23 1.02 5.90 -12.06
C VAL A 23 0.11 4.68 -12.16
N PHE A 24 0.29 3.89 -13.21
CA PHE A 24 -0.41 2.63 -13.40
C PHE A 24 0.48 1.46 -13.01
N ILE A 25 -0.03 0.59 -12.13
CA ILE A 25 0.66 -0.62 -11.70
C ILE A 25 -0.08 -1.84 -12.24
N PRO A 26 0.52 -2.62 -13.15
CA PRO A 26 -0.07 -3.87 -13.62
C PRO A 26 -0.22 -4.90 -12.48
N LYS A 27 -1.15 -5.84 -12.64
CA LYS A 27 -1.28 -7.00 -11.76
C LYS A 27 0.06 -7.77 -11.72
N GLU A 28 0.34 -8.42 -10.59
CA GLU A 28 1.55 -9.26 -10.38
C GLU A 28 2.87 -8.47 -10.48
N THR A 29 2.82 -7.14 -10.47
CA THR A 29 4.01 -6.29 -10.37
C THR A 29 4.28 -5.94 -8.91
N PRO A 30 5.42 -6.35 -8.33
CA PRO A 30 5.86 -5.90 -7.02
C PRO A 30 5.88 -4.38 -6.95
N HIS A 31 5.21 -3.78 -5.95
CA HIS A 31 5.14 -2.32 -5.84
C HIS A 31 5.02 -1.82 -4.41
N ASN A 32 5.47 -0.59 -4.18
CA ASN A 32 5.15 0.21 -3.00
C ASN A 32 5.27 1.70 -3.32
N TYR A 33 4.89 2.54 -2.37
CA TYR A 33 5.07 3.98 -2.48
C TYR A 33 5.38 4.59 -1.11
N GLN A 34 6.09 5.72 -1.14
CA GLN A 34 6.42 6.51 0.04
C GLN A 34 6.15 7.98 -0.27
N SER A 35 5.39 8.66 0.58
CA SER A 35 5.23 10.12 0.49
C SER A 35 6.54 10.81 0.89
N GLY A 36 6.80 11.96 0.28
CA GLY A 36 7.85 12.88 0.73
C GLY A 36 7.64 13.38 2.17
N PRO A 37 8.62 14.14 2.71
CA PRO A 37 8.62 14.59 4.11
C PRO A 37 7.42 15.46 4.47
N GLU A 38 6.88 16.22 3.50
CA GLU A 38 5.71 17.08 3.69
C GLU A 38 4.37 16.32 3.60
N GLY A 39 4.41 14.98 3.45
CA GLY A 39 3.23 14.16 3.23
C GLY A 39 2.64 14.34 1.83
N GLY A 40 1.35 14.05 1.69
CA GLY A 40 0.65 14.21 0.41
C GLY A 40 -0.75 13.61 0.42
N LYS A 41 -1.40 13.70 -0.75
CA LYS A 41 -2.72 13.11 -1.01
C LYS A 41 -2.71 12.33 -2.32
N VAL A 42 -3.11 11.07 -2.27
CA VAL A 42 -3.22 10.18 -3.43
C VAL A 42 -4.62 9.61 -3.54
N LEU A 43 -5.13 9.51 -4.76
CA LEU A 43 -6.32 8.72 -5.08
C LEU A 43 -5.87 7.37 -5.60
N VAL A 44 -6.32 6.29 -4.97
CA VAL A 44 -6.03 4.91 -5.39
C VAL A 44 -7.31 4.31 -5.97
N ILE A 45 -7.24 3.85 -7.22
CA ILE A 45 -8.31 3.09 -7.87
C ILE A 45 -7.86 1.63 -7.88
N SER A 46 -8.63 0.76 -7.23
CA SER A 46 -8.27 -0.64 -7.01
C SER A 46 -9.50 -1.55 -7.08
N PRO A 47 -9.31 -2.87 -7.25
CA PRO A 47 -10.41 -3.82 -7.11
C PRO A 47 -11.06 -3.73 -5.72
N ALA A 48 -12.35 -4.04 -5.63
CA ALA A 48 -13.11 -3.99 -4.38
C ALA A 48 -12.55 -4.89 -3.25
N SER A 49 -11.70 -5.88 -3.58
CA SER A 49 -11.03 -6.73 -2.59
C SER A 49 -10.06 -5.95 -1.70
N LEU A 50 -9.41 -4.90 -2.22
CA LEU A 50 -8.45 -4.12 -1.44
C LEU A 50 -9.12 -3.34 -0.29
N GLU A 51 -10.33 -2.84 -0.51
CA GLU A 51 -11.08 -2.15 0.53
C GLU A 51 -11.44 -3.07 1.71
N ARG A 52 -11.81 -4.33 1.41
CA ARG A 52 -12.12 -5.34 2.44
C ARG A 52 -10.90 -5.73 3.25
N TYR A 53 -9.72 -5.79 2.62
CA TYR A 53 -8.46 -5.96 3.35
C TYR A 53 -8.26 -4.88 4.42
N PHE A 54 -8.45 -3.60 4.07
CA PHE A 54 -8.30 -2.52 5.05
C PHE A 54 -9.32 -2.60 6.17
N ALA A 55 -10.57 -3.00 5.88
CA ALA A 55 -11.61 -3.17 6.88
C ALA A 55 -11.26 -4.26 7.90
N ASP A 56 -10.78 -5.41 7.45
CA ASP A 56 -10.41 -6.53 8.32
C ASP A 56 -9.18 -6.19 9.17
N VAL A 57 -8.15 -5.59 8.58
CA VAL A 57 -6.98 -5.10 9.33
C VAL A 57 -7.41 -4.08 10.40
N ALA A 58 -8.26 -3.12 10.05
CA ALA A 58 -8.77 -2.13 10.99
C ALA A 58 -9.61 -2.76 12.11
N SER A 59 -10.38 -3.81 11.82
CA SER A 59 -11.14 -4.55 12.83
C SER A 59 -10.23 -5.23 13.85
N VAL A 60 -9.10 -5.80 13.41
CA VAL A 60 -8.12 -6.41 14.32
C VAL A 60 -7.43 -5.35 15.17
N LEU A 61 -7.00 -4.24 14.55
CA LEU A 61 -6.29 -3.15 15.21
C LEU A 61 -7.10 -2.43 16.30
N LYS A 62 -8.43 -2.47 16.24
CA LYS A 62 -9.30 -1.95 17.31
C LYS A 62 -9.16 -2.74 18.62
N GLU A 63 -8.90 -4.03 18.52
CA GLU A 63 -8.88 -4.94 19.67
C GLU A 63 -7.46 -5.24 20.14
N ARG A 64 -6.49 -5.29 19.21
CA ARG A 64 -5.10 -5.69 19.52
C ARG A 64 -4.11 -5.25 18.44
N PRO A 65 -2.80 -5.16 18.77
CA PRO A 65 -1.76 -5.09 17.76
C PRO A 65 -1.85 -6.27 16.79
N ILE A 66 -1.65 -6.00 15.50
CA ILE A 66 -1.59 -7.04 14.47
C ILE A 66 -0.14 -7.54 14.34
N THR A 67 0.05 -8.86 14.23
CA THR A 67 1.35 -9.43 13.89
C THR A 67 1.52 -9.53 12.38
N TRP A 68 2.77 -9.66 11.94
CA TRP A 68 3.12 -9.87 10.53
C TRP A 68 2.40 -11.07 9.91
N GLU A 69 2.36 -12.20 10.63
CA GLU A 69 1.73 -13.44 10.16
C GLU A 69 0.21 -13.26 10.02
N MET A 70 -0.41 -12.54 10.96
CA MET A 70 -1.83 -12.24 10.92
C MET A 70 -2.18 -11.32 9.76
N GLU A 71 -1.41 -10.23 9.55
CA GLU A 71 -1.64 -9.30 8.44
C GLU A 71 -1.47 -10.00 7.09
N GLN A 72 -0.45 -10.85 6.95
CA GLN A 72 -0.27 -11.67 5.75
C GLN A 72 -1.45 -12.63 5.51
N GLU A 73 -2.00 -13.26 6.54
CA GLU A 73 -3.16 -14.14 6.37
C GLU A 73 -4.38 -13.37 5.87
N ILE A 74 -4.61 -12.16 6.38
CA ILE A 74 -5.69 -11.27 5.91
C ILE A 74 -5.39 -10.82 4.47
N ALA A 75 -4.18 -10.40 4.16
CA ALA A 75 -3.76 -9.98 2.82
C ALA A 75 -4.03 -11.06 1.77
N ARG A 76 -3.66 -12.32 2.06
CA ARG A 76 -3.87 -13.46 1.16
C ARG A 76 -5.33 -13.72 0.84
N LYS A 77 -6.25 -13.54 1.81
CA LYS A 77 -7.72 -13.67 1.58
C LYS A 77 -8.23 -12.71 0.51
N TYR A 78 -7.55 -11.59 0.31
CA TYR A 78 -7.92 -10.53 -0.63
C TYR A 78 -7.01 -10.44 -1.86
N GLY A 79 -6.19 -11.47 -2.11
CA GLY A 79 -5.33 -11.56 -3.29
C GLY A 79 -4.07 -10.70 -3.22
N GLN A 80 -3.60 -10.37 -2.01
CA GLN A 80 -2.36 -9.65 -1.77
C GLN A 80 -1.29 -10.57 -1.19
N GLU A 81 -0.05 -10.35 -1.59
CA GLU A 81 1.14 -11.00 -1.06
C GLU A 81 2.16 -9.92 -0.72
N PHE A 82 2.66 -9.91 0.51
CA PHE A 82 3.75 -9.01 0.90
C PHE A 82 5.08 -9.72 0.70
N LEU A 83 5.97 -9.08 -0.05
CA LEU A 83 7.21 -9.68 -0.56
C LEU A 83 8.42 -9.46 0.36
N ASP A 84 8.33 -8.50 1.26
CA ASP A 84 9.36 -8.21 2.24
C ASP A 84 8.74 -8.11 3.63
N GLY A 85 9.47 -8.52 4.66
CA GLY A 85 9.10 -8.24 6.05
C GLY A 85 9.40 -6.79 6.45
N LEU A 86 9.50 -5.88 5.48
CA LEU A 86 9.74 -4.47 5.78
C LEU A 86 8.57 -3.93 6.59
N LYS A 87 8.91 -2.96 7.44
CA LYS A 87 8.04 -2.24 8.37
C LYS A 87 6.78 -1.72 7.68
N HIS A 88 5.79 -2.59 7.58
CA HIS A 88 4.44 -2.26 7.17
C HIS A 88 3.87 -1.38 8.29
N ARG A 89 3.70 -0.09 7.97
CA ARG A 89 3.24 0.96 8.88
C ARG A 89 4.21 1.32 10.02
N GLY A 90 5.20 2.14 9.72
CA GLY A 90 5.78 3.10 10.69
C GLY A 90 6.38 2.53 11.99
N GLN A 91 6.60 1.23 12.09
CA GLN A 91 7.39 0.61 13.16
C GLN A 91 8.86 0.65 12.82
#